data_AF-A0A066Z3T7-F1
#
_entry.id   AF-A0A066Z3T7-F1
#
_cell.length_a   1.000
_cell.length_b   1.000
_cell.length_c   1.000
_cell.angle_alpha   90.00
_cell.angle_beta   90.00
_cell.angle_gamma   90.00
#
_symmetry.space_group_name_H-M   'P 1'
#
loop_
_entity.id
_entity.type
_entity.pdbx_description
1 polymer ?
#
loop_
_entity_poly.entity_id
_entity_poly.type
_entity_poly.pdbx_seq_one_letter_code
_entity_poly.pdbx_strand_id
1 'polypeptide(L)'
;MRALRTLAAAALAAGLLTACSSGSGSNGAADAKPNATAPGGSSASAGAGGAGASGGSGAGAGQGGVKLGAKEALLASAAVMEKAGSAKLTISGGTEGTGEFVWKSPKSFLIDTKSDGKDAKVLFVGEVMYIGAGADMAALAGGKTWMKIDPKAAAQGAPGGSDAGGFATTMELMNPAVQLAVAAPTATEAGTESVAGQNTTHYRSDIPVDALVAKMDLSPELKAQVLAELKKKGSTTTTEFWINAKGEVVQQSSNSMSTGSAKILYSALGTVQPTKAPADSEVFSLTDLLKQ
;
A
#
# COMPACT_ATOMS: atom_id res chain seq x y z
N MET A 1 45.82 12.15 39.58
CA MET A 1 44.35 12.16 39.73
C MET A 1 43.74 11.77 38.39
N ARG A 2 43.10 10.60 38.35
CA ARG A 2 42.37 10.07 37.18
C ARG A 2 41.02 10.80 37.09
N ALA A 3 40.70 11.38 35.94
CA ALA A 3 39.33 11.79 35.62
C ALA A 3 38.93 11.11 34.31
N LEU A 4 38.10 10.07 34.47
CA LEU A 4 37.32 9.43 33.41
C LEU A 4 36.51 10.50 32.66
N ARG A 5 36.61 10.51 31.33
CA ARG A 5 35.57 11.06 30.46
C ARG A 5 34.98 9.92 29.65
N THR A 6 33.91 9.37 30.18
CA THR A 6 32.94 8.49 29.54
C THR A 6 32.24 9.28 28.43
N LEU A 7 32.51 8.95 27.17
CA LEU A 7 31.64 9.32 26.05
C LEU A 7 30.70 8.15 25.80
N ALA A 8 29.44 8.35 26.17
CA ALA A 8 28.35 7.43 25.87
C ALA A 8 28.06 7.49 24.37
N ALA A 9 28.21 6.37 23.69
CA ALA A 9 27.74 6.15 22.35
C ALA A 9 26.20 6.06 22.39
N ALA A 10 25.52 7.06 21.83
CA ALA A 10 24.08 7.00 21.60
C ALA A 10 23.82 6.23 20.30
N ALA A 11 23.44 4.95 20.45
CA ALA A 11 22.94 4.12 19.37
C ALA A 11 21.56 4.63 18.92
N LEU A 12 21.48 5.25 17.74
CA LEU A 12 20.21 5.50 17.06
C LEU A 12 19.77 4.20 16.37
N ALA A 13 19.04 3.39 17.12
CA ALA A 13 18.35 2.22 16.62
C ALA A 13 17.18 2.65 15.72
N ALA A 14 17.21 2.18 14.47
CA ALA A 14 16.08 2.19 13.57
C ALA A 14 14.94 1.35 14.15
N GLY A 15 13.81 2.00 14.41
CA GLY A 15 12.63 1.36 14.99
C GLY A 15 11.39 2.15 14.63
N LEU A 16 10.97 2.08 13.37
CA LEU A 16 9.67 2.58 12.93
C LEU A 16 9.02 1.52 12.04
N LEU A 17 8.11 0.76 12.64
CA LEU A 17 6.82 0.28 12.09
C LEU A 17 6.29 -0.87 12.97
N THR A 18 5.93 -0.51 14.21
CA THR A 18 5.06 -1.33 15.06
C THR A 18 3.95 -0.42 15.59
N ALA A 19 2.91 -0.19 14.79
CA ALA A 19 1.65 0.32 15.31
C ALA A 19 0.72 -0.87 15.52
N CYS A 20 0.82 -1.47 16.70
CA CYS A 20 -0.19 -2.39 17.23
C CYS A 20 -1.44 -1.61 17.61
N SER A 21 -2.59 -2.09 17.15
CA SER A 21 -3.88 -1.74 17.72
C SER A 21 -4.00 -2.31 19.13
N SER A 22 -4.49 -1.52 20.07
CA SER A 22 -5.15 -2.05 21.26
C SER A 22 -6.23 -1.08 21.73
N GLY A 23 -7.47 -1.45 21.43
CA GLY A 23 -8.65 -0.95 22.13
C GLY A 23 -8.83 -1.68 23.47
N SER A 24 -9.17 -0.90 24.49
CA SER A 24 -9.90 -1.28 25.72
C SER A 24 -10.29 0.07 26.32
N GLY A 25 -11.56 0.45 26.44
CA GLY A 25 -12.65 -0.29 27.04
C GLY A 25 -13.07 0.56 28.24
N SER A 26 -14.23 1.22 28.16
CA SER A 26 -14.82 1.89 29.32
C SER A 26 -16.34 1.81 29.22
N ASN A 27 -16.91 0.91 30.03
CA ASN A 27 -18.30 0.91 30.43
C ASN A 27 -18.62 2.21 31.17
N GLY A 28 -19.68 2.88 30.75
CA GLY A 28 -20.27 4.01 31.46
C GLY A 28 -21.77 4.02 31.20
N ALA A 29 -22.53 3.42 32.12
CA ALA A 29 -23.97 3.53 32.18
C ALA A 29 -24.36 4.96 32.54
N ALA A 30 -25.34 5.52 31.83
CA ALA A 30 -26.11 6.67 32.30
C ALA A 30 -27.53 6.58 31.73
N ASP A 31 -28.45 6.35 32.65
CA ASP A 31 -29.90 6.43 32.53
C ASP A 31 -30.38 7.71 31.84
N ALA A 32 -31.28 7.56 30.85
CA ALA A 32 -32.20 8.61 30.46
C ALA A 32 -33.54 8.01 30.01
N LYS A 33 -34.49 8.08 30.94
CA LYS A 33 -35.93 7.85 30.80
C LYS A 33 -36.54 8.60 29.61
N PRO A 34 -37.35 7.99 28.73
CA PRO A 34 -38.32 8.71 27.93
C PRO A 34 -39.69 8.72 28.63
N ASN A 35 -40.27 9.91 28.69
CA ASN A 35 -41.59 10.21 29.21
C ASN A 35 -42.70 9.61 28.31
N ALA A 36 -43.73 9.06 28.93
CA ALA A 36 -44.89 8.49 28.27
C ALA A 36 -45.92 9.56 27.92
N THR A 37 -46.48 9.53 26.71
CA THR A 37 -47.87 9.95 26.45
C THR A 37 -48.40 9.22 25.20
N ALA A 38 -49.30 8.26 25.42
CA ALA A 38 -50.27 7.74 24.44
C ALA A 38 -51.59 8.54 24.63
N PRO A 39 -52.71 8.34 23.88
CA PRO A 39 -53.06 7.17 23.07
C PRO A 39 -53.91 7.39 21.79
N GLY A 40 -54.21 6.28 21.11
CA GLY A 40 -55.36 6.11 20.21
C GLY A 40 -54.93 5.58 18.83
N GLY A 41 -55.34 4.40 18.35
CA GLY A 41 -56.24 3.37 18.86
C GLY A 41 -56.38 2.31 17.75
N SER A 42 -56.55 1.05 18.17
CA SER A 42 -57.32 -0.05 17.53
C SER A 42 -57.00 -0.47 16.08
N SER A 43 -56.94 -1.75 15.68
CA SER A 43 -57.04 -3.06 16.31
C SER A 43 -56.59 -4.11 15.28
N ALA A 44 -55.95 -5.19 15.76
CA ALA A 44 -56.00 -6.63 15.40
C ALA A 44 -56.53 -7.08 14.00
N SER A 45 -56.09 -8.18 13.37
CA SER A 45 -55.47 -9.43 13.84
C SER A 45 -54.75 -10.14 12.67
N ALA A 46 -53.58 -10.74 12.89
CA ALA A 46 -53.31 -12.18 13.05
C ALA A 46 -53.38 -13.05 11.77
N GLY A 47 -52.26 -13.72 11.47
CA GLY A 47 -52.18 -14.81 10.49
C GLY A 47 -50.73 -15.25 10.25
N ALA A 48 -50.32 -16.30 10.95
CA ALA A 48 -48.96 -16.81 11.05
C ALA A 48 -48.52 -17.68 9.87
N GLY A 49 -47.19 -17.72 9.66
CA GLY A 49 -46.43 -18.94 9.40
C GLY A 49 -46.28 -19.41 7.95
N GLY A 50 -45.03 -19.63 7.53
CA GLY A 50 -44.76 -20.46 6.35
C GLY A 50 -43.44 -20.20 5.65
N ALA A 51 -42.37 -20.81 6.17
CA ALA A 51 -41.17 -21.35 5.51
C ALA A 51 -40.70 -20.81 4.14
N GLY A 52 -39.40 -20.52 4.10
CA GLY A 52 -38.69 -20.06 2.93
C GLY A 52 -38.58 -21.08 1.80
N ALA A 53 -38.67 -20.56 0.58
CA ALA A 53 -37.81 -20.89 -0.55
C ALA A 53 -38.19 -19.95 -1.71
N SER A 54 -37.30 -19.04 -2.08
CA SER A 54 -37.16 -18.60 -3.47
C SER A 54 -35.93 -17.70 -3.59
N GLY A 55 -34.95 -18.17 -4.37
CA GLY A 55 -33.89 -17.33 -4.89
C GLY A 55 -34.52 -16.26 -5.78
N GLY A 56 -34.37 -15.01 -5.38
CA GLY A 56 -34.74 -13.85 -6.17
C GLY A 56 -33.48 -13.21 -6.76
N SER A 57 -33.05 -13.71 -7.91
CA SER A 57 -32.13 -12.99 -8.78
C SER A 57 -32.83 -11.71 -9.26
N GLY A 58 -32.47 -10.58 -8.66
CA GLY A 58 -32.86 -9.25 -9.14
C GLY A 58 -32.08 -8.91 -10.41
N ALA A 59 -32.63 -9.30 -11.56
CA ALA A 59 -32.15 -8.87 -12.87
C ALA A 59 -32.53 -7.40 -13.11
N GLY A 60 -31.57 -6.50 -12.95
CA GLY A 60 -31.61 -5.17 -13.54
C GLY A 60 -31.14 -5.24 -14.99
N ALA A 61 -32.05 -5.06 -15.93
CA ALA A 61 -31.74 -4.99 -17.36
C ALA A 61 -30.94 -3.71 -17.67
N GLY A 62 -29.69 -3.90 -18.10
CA GLY A 62 -28.80 -2.88 -18.63
C GLY A 62 -27.89 -3.51 -19.68
N GLN A 63 -27.87 -2.92 -20.87
CA GLN A 63 -27.19 -3.30 -22.12
C GLN A 63 -25.99 -4.26 -22.00
N GLY A 64 -26.08 -5.37 -22.74
CA GLY A 64 -25.11 -6.46 -22.76
C GLY A 64 -23.74 -6.07 -23.29
N GLY A 65 -22.83 -5.74 -22.39
CA GLY A 65 -21.45 -6.22 -22.48
C GLY A 65 -21.37 -7.58 -21.80
N VAL A 66 -20.60 -8.51 -22.35
CA VAL A 66 -20.27 -9.75 -21.63
C VAL A 66 -19.60 -9.32 -20.32
N LYS A 67 -20.29 -9.50 -19.19
CA LYS A 67 -19.71 -9.22 -17.88
C LYS A 67 -18.58 -10.21 -17.67
N LEU A 68 -17.34 -9.74 -17.78
CA LEU A 68 -16.17 -10.54 -17.45
C LEU A 68 -16.31 -11.05 -16.01
N GLY A 69 -15.90 -12.29 -15.76
CA GLY A 69 -15.71 -12.74 -14.38
C GLY A 69 -14.66 -11.88 -13.68
N ALA A 70 -14.67 -11.85 -12.34
CA ALA A 70 -13.75 -11.01 -11.57
C ALA A 70 -12.27 -11.25 -11.92
N LYS A 71 -11.91 -12.51 -12.16
CA LYS A 71 -10.57 -12.89 -12.63
C LYS A 71 -10.23 -12.24 -13.98
N GLU A 72 -11.10 -12.38 -14.97
CA GLU A 72 -10.91 -11.83 -16.31
C GLU A 72 -10.89 -10.30 -16.28
N ALA A 73 -11.71 -9.67 -15.44
CA ALA A 73 -11.73 -8.23 -15.25
C ALA A 73 -10.39 -7.71 -14.68
N LEU A 74 -9.82 -8.38 -13.68
CA LEU A 74 -8.51 -8.00 -13.14
C LEU A 74 -7.38 -8.21 -14.15
N LEU A 75 -7.39 -9.30 -14.92
CA LEU A 75 -6.39 -9.53 -15.97
C LEU A 75 -6.51 -8.50 -17.11
N ALA A 76 -7.72 -8.14 -17.51
CA ALA A 76 -7.95 -7.08 -18.49
C ALA A 76 -7.46 -5.73 -17.97
N SER A 77 -7.76 -5.40 -16.73
CA SER A 77 -7.26 -4.19 -16.06
C SER A 77 -5.73 -4.20 -15.94
N ALA A 78 -5.12 -5.35 -15.67
CA ALA A 78 -3.66 -5.48 -15.65
C ALA A 78 -3.05 -5.08 -17.01
N ALA A 79 -3.66 -5.50 -18.12
CA ALA A 79 -3.23 -5.10 -19.45
C ALA A 79 -3.42 -3.60 -19.72
N VAL A 80 -4.50 -2.99 -19.21
CA VAL A 80 -4.73 -1.52 -19.31
C VAL A 80 -3.69 -0.75 -18.52
N MET A 81 -3.41 -1.15 -17.27
CA MET A 81 -2.40 -0.54 -16.42
C MET A 81 -0.99 -0.73 -16.98
N GLU A 82 -0.69 -1.92 -17.53
CA GLU A 82 0.57 -2.17 -18.22
C GLU A 82 0.69 -1.29 -19.48
N LYS A 83 -0.40 -1.09 -20.23
CA LYS A 83 -0.39 -0.16 -21.36
C LYS A 83 -0.17 1.29 -20.92
N ALA A 84 -0.78 1.72 -19.82
CA ALA A 84 -0.59 3.06 -19.28
C ALA A 84 0.86 3.31 -18.88
N GLY A 85 1.47 2.40 -18.11
CA GLY A 85 2.90 2.44 -17.79
C GLY A 85 3.34 3.49 -16.78
N SER A 86 2.46 4.44 -16.43
CA SER A 86 2.72 5.46 -15.42
C SER A 86 1.43 6.06 -14.84
N ALA A 87 1.51 6.66 -13.65
CA ALA A 87 0.42 7.40 -13.02
C ALA A 87 0.94 8.37 -11.95
N LYS A 88 0.10 9.36 -11.60
CA LYS A 88 0.19 10.08 -10.33
C LYS A 88 -0.56 9.31 -9.26
N LEU A 89 0.00 9.27 -8.06
CA LEU A 89 -0.52 8.57 -6.91
C LEU A 89 -0.89 9.58 -5.82
N THR A 90 -2.01 9.34 -5.13
CA THR A 90 -2.32 9.95 -3.84
C THR A 90 -2.49 8.84 -2.82
N ILE A 91 -1.75 8.91 -1.72
CA ILE A 91 -1.66 7.86 -0.70
C ILE A 91 -2.32 8.39 0.57
N SER A 92 -3.19 7.59 1.18
CA SER A 92 -3.92 7.92 2.41
C SER A 92 -4.15 6.70 3.30
N GLY A 93 -4.57 6.91 4.54
CA GLY A 93 -4.87 5.80 5.48
C GLY A 93 -3.63 5.22 6.16
N GLY A 94 -2.57 6.01 6.22
CA GLY A 94 -1.26 5.67 6.78
C GLY A 94 -0.33 6.87 6.66
N THR A 95 0.83 6.68 6.04
CA THR A 95 1.68 7.79 5.63
C THR A 95 1.01 8.54 4.47
N GLU A 96 0.43 9.70 4.76
CA GLU A 96 -0.16 10.57 3.74
C GLU A 96 0.93 11.07 2.78
N GLY A 97 0.61 11.09 1.49
CA GLY A 97 1.56 11.54 0.49
C GLY A 97 1.03 11.56 -0.94
N THR A 98 1.85 12.08 -1.84
CA THR A 98 1.62 12.08 -3.27
C THR A 98 2.84 11.50 -3.97
N GLY A 99 2.66 10.95 -5.16
CA GLY A 99 3.78 10.42 -5.91
C GLY A 99 3.56 10.40 -7.41
N GLU A 100 4.65 10.16 -8.12
CA GLU A 100 4.72 9.94 -9.56
C GLU A 100 5.40 8.60 -9.78
N PHE A 101 4.67 7.65 -10.34
CA PHE A 101 5.16 6.31 -10.56
C PHE A 101 5.18 5.98 -12.04
N VAL A 102 6.34 5.57 -12.54
CA VAL A 102 6.56 5.07 -13.89
C VAL A 102 7.12 3.66 -13.76
N TRP A 103 6.29 2.67 -14.08
CA TRP A 103 6.66 1.25 -14.04
C TRP A 103 7.14 0.72 -15.38
N LYS A 104 7.02 1.51 -16.46
CA LYS A 104 7.73 1.26 -17.72
C LYS A 104 9.16 1.74 -17.69
N SER A 105 10.03 1.07 -18.44
CA SER A 105 11.41 1.50 -18.61
C SER A 105 11.48 2.84 -19.37
N PRO A 106 12.29 3.82 -18.91
CA PRO A 106 13.07 3.78 -17.67
C PRO A 106 12.18 3.97 -16.43
N LYS A 107 12.27 3.04 -15.48
CA LYS A 107 11.43 3.03 -14.27
C LYS A 107 11.86 4.13 -13.32
N SER A 108 10.90 4.83 -12.75
CA SER A 108 11.13 5.81 -11.69
C SER A 108 9.94 5.87 -10.74
N PHE A 109 10.20 6.10 -9.47
CA PHE A 109 9.15 6.35 -8.49
C PHE A 109 9.56 7.49 -7.59
N LEU A 110 8.85 8.60 -7.69
CA LEU A 110 9.00 9.74 -6.80
C LEU A 110 7.82 9.75 -5.84
N ILE A 111 8.09 9.90 -4.55
CA ILE A 111 7.07 10.04 -3.52
C ILE A 111 7.45 11.18 -2.59
N ASP A 112 6.48 12.03 -2.32
CA ASP A 112 6.52 13.09 -1.33
C ASP A 112 5.53 12.68 -0.23
N THR A 113 6.03 12.39 0.96
CA THR A 113 5.24 11.98 2.12
C THR A 113 5.46 12.92 3.29
N LYS A 114 4.57 12.82 4.29
CA LYS A 114 4.80 13.43 5.59
C LYS A 114 5.09 12.36 6.63
N SER A 115 6.27 12.42 7.23
CA SER A 115 6.68 11.55 8.35
C SER A 115 6.99 12.43 9.56
N ASP A 116 6.32 12.18 10.69
CA ASP A 116 6.47 12.95 11.94
C ASP A 116 6.31 14.48 11.75
N GLY A 117 5.38 14.88 10.87
CA GLY A 117 5.12 16.28 10.55
C GLY A 117 6.16 16.97 9.67
N LYS A 118 7.21 16.23 9.25
CA LYS A 118 8.23 16.71 8.32
C LYS A 118 7.99 16.15 6.92
N ASP A 119 8.22 16.97 5.91
CA ASP A 119 8.19 16.51 4.52
C ASP A 119 9.38 15.57 4.29
N ALA A 120 9.09 14.40 3.75
CA ALA A 120 10.05 13.39 3.36
C ALA A 120 9.87 13.11 1.86
N LYS A 121 10.97 13.19 1.12
CA LYS A 121 10.97 12.94 -0.31
C LYS A 121 11.83 11.73 -0.61
N VAL A 122 11.32 10.78 -1.36
CA VAL A 122 12.07 9.61 -1.80
C VAL A 122 11.93 9.46 -3.30
N LEU A 123 13.06 9.29 -3.97
CA LEU A 123 13.14 9.09 -5.41
C LEU A 123 13.88 7.79 -5.70
N PHE A 124 13.23 6.89 -6.43
CA PHE A 124 13.82 5.70 -7.00
C PHE A 124 14.05 5.92 -8.49
N VAL A 125 15.28 5.68 -8.95
CA VAL A 125 15.63 5.68 -10.38
C VAL A 125 16.50 4.46 -10.65
N GLY A 126 15.97 3.49 -11.38
CA GLY A 126 16.62 2.20 -11.58
C GLY A 126 16.89 1.48 -10.26
N GLU A 127 18.16 1.30 -9.91
CA GLU A 127 18.59 0.63 -8.67
C GLU A 127 19.01 1.60 -7.56
N VAL A 128 18.91 2.92 -7.78
CA VAL A 128 19.38 3.92 -6.83
C VAL A 128 18.20 4.57 -6.12
N MET A 129 18.30 4.66 -4.80
CA MET A 129 17.38 5.45 -3.97
C MET A 129 18.03 6.78 -3.61
N TYR A 130 17.26 7.86 -3.70
CA TYR A 130 17.63 9.18 -3.22
C TYR A 130 16.63 9.61 -2.17
N ILE A 131 17.12 10.11 -1.04
CA ILE A 131 16.29 10.69 0.03
C ILE A 131 16.51 12.20 0.00
N GLY A 132 15.42 12.96 -0.07
CA GLY A 132 15.46 14.42 0.04
C GLY A 132 15.97 14.83 1.41
N ALA A 133 17.05 15.60 1.43
CA ALA A 133 17.59 16.19 2.64
C ALA A 133 16.74 17.41 3.02
N GLY A 134 16.18 17.41 4.22
CA GLY A 134 15.58 18.61 4.82
C GLY A 134 16.63 19.72 4.99
N ALA A 135 16.18 20.95 5.23
CA ALA A 135 17.05 22.14 5.29
C ALA A 135 18.27 21.97 6.21
N ASP A 136 18.09 21.39 7.39
CA ASP A 136 19.17 21.15 8.36
C ASP A 136 20.24 20.19 7.82
N MET A 137 19.82 19.09 7.20
CA MET A 137 20.73 18.11 6.59
C MET A 137 21.42 18.68 5.36
N ALA A 138 20.70 19.47 4.55
CA ALA A 138 21.28 20.14 3.41
C ALA A 138 22.37 21.14 3.84
N ALA A 139 22.16 21.88 4.93
CA ALA A 139 23.17 22.80 5.47
C ALA A 139 24.46 22.07 5.90
N LEU A 140 24.34 20.91 6.53
CA LEU A 140 25.48 20.05 6.90
C LEU A 140 26.17 19.41 5.68
N ALA A 141 25.41 19.17 4.61
CA ALA A 141 25.91 18.59 3.37
C ALA A 141 26.38 19.63 2.33
N GLY A 142 26.67 20.87 2.75
CA GLY A 142 27.17 21.92 1.85
C GLY A 142 26.13 22.40 0.84
N GLY A 143 24.85 22.41 1.23
CA GLY A 143 23.71 22.84 0.40
C GLY A 143 23.10 21.73 -0.47
N LYS A 144 23.63 20.51 -0.40
CA LYS A 144 23.15 19.38 -1.21
C LYS A 144 21.81 18.87 -0.70
N THR A 145 20.85 18.71 -1.61
CA THR A 145 19.43 18.45 -1.29
C THR A 145 19.04 16.98 -1.39
N TRP A 146 19.94 16.11 -1.86
CA TRP A 146 19.67 14.69 -1.99
C TRP A 146 20.77 13.84 -1.37
N MET A 147 20.37 12.89 -0.53
CA MET A 147 21.26 11.82 -0.07
C MET A 147 21.08 10.60 -0.98
N LYS A 148 22.16 10.16 -1.62
CA LYS A 148 22.18 8.92 -2.41
C LYS A 148 22.42 7.72 -1.51
N ILE A 149 21.56 6.72 -1.64
CA ILE A 149 21.70 5.40 -1.03
C ILE A 149 21.94 4.41 -2.16
N ASP A 150 23.18 3.94 -2.25
CA ASP A 150 23.54 2.84 -3.14
C ASP A 150 23.29 1.50 -2.42
N PRO A 151 22.43 0.61 -2.94
CA PRO A 151 22.16 -0.68 -2.30
C PRO A 151 23.43 -1.53 -2.13
N LYS A 152 24.47 -1.35 -2.95
CA LYS A 152 25.75 -2.06 -2.80
C LYS A 152 26.52 -1.63 -1.55
N ALA A 153 26.32 -0.38 -1.09
CA ALA A 153 26.92 0.12 0.15
C ALA A 153 26.10 -0.25 1.39
N ALA A 154 24.76 -0.32 1.28
CA ALA A 154 23.88 -0.71 2.37
C ALA A 154 23.98 -2.20 2.74
N ALA A 155 24.30 -3.07 1.77
CA ALA A 155 24.50 -4.50 2.00
C ALA A 155 25.69 -4.83 2.92
N GLN A 156 26.65 -3.91 3.11
CA GLN A 156 27.86 -4.16 3.91
C GLN A 156 27.64 -3.98 5.43
N GLY A 157 26.46 -3.57 5.90
CA GLY A 157 26.22 -3.19 7.30
C GLY A 157 25.03 -3.85 8.02
N ALA A 158 24.22 -4.67 7.36
CA ALA A 158 23.04 -5.31 7.96
C ALA A 158 23.19 -6.84 8.00
N PRO A 159 22.94 -7.53 9.13
CA PRO A 159 22.77 -8.98 9.15
C PRO A 159 21.59 -9.35 8.22
N GLY A 160 21.87 -10.07 7.12
CA GLY A 160 20.93 -10.33 6.04
C GLY A 160 21.23 -9.60 4.72
N GLY A 161 22.38 -8.91 4.62
CA GLY A 161 22.90 -8.25 3.41
C GLY A 161 23.38 -9.22 2.32
N SER A 162 22.47 -10.03 1.81
CA SER A 162 22.55 -10.73 0.50
C SER A 162 21.08 -10.77 0.07
N ASP A 163 20.61 -10.04 -0.94
CA ASP A 163 21.00 -10.20 -2.32
C ASP A 163 20.77 -8.92 -3.14
N ALA A 164 21.49 -8.83 -4.25
CA ALA A 164 21.35 -7.83 -5.31
C ALA A 164 19.99 -7.92 -6.04
N GLY A 165 18.90 -7.67 -5.31
CA GLY A 165 17.52 -7.52 -5.82
C GLY A 165 16.77 -6.34 -5.19
N GLY A 166 17.43 -5.47 -4.42
CA GLY A 166 16.80 -4.64 -3.38
C GLY A 166 15.77 -3.58 -3.82
N PHE A 167 15.89 -2.99 -5.02
CA PHE A 167 14.97 -1.92 -5.46
C PHE A 167 14.28 -2.20 -6.78
N ALA A 168 14.98 -2.73 -7.78
CA ALA A 168 14.36 -3.10 -9.05
C ALA A 168 13.23 -4.13 -8.85
N THR A 169 13.46 -5.14 -8.01
CA THR A 169 12.43 -6.14 -7.65
C THR A 169 11.29 -5.49 -6.87
N THR A 170 11.59 -4.57 -5.95
CA THR A 170 10.57 -3.82 -5.21
C THR A 170 9.69 -3.01 -6.14
N MET A 171 10.26 -2.32 -7.12
CA MET A 171 9.50 -1.57 -8.13
C MET A 171 8.64 -2.49 -9.01
N GLU A 172 9.11 -3.70 -9.31
CA GLU A 172 8.32 -4.69 -10.03
C GLU A 172 7.13 -5.19 -9.19
N LEU A 173 7.35 -5.46 -7.91
CA LEU A 173 6.28 -5.86 -6.98
C LEU A 173 5.28 -4.73 -6.72
N MET A 174 5.70 -3.47 -6.87
CA MET A 174 4.81 -2.30 -6.81
C MET A 174 4.04 -2.06 -8.11
N ASN A 175 4.41 -2.69 -9.23
CA ASN A 175 3.73 -2.50 -10.51
C ASN A 175 2.24 -2.89 -10.38
N PRO A 176 1.28 -1.97 -10.60
CA PRO A 176 -0.13 -2.26 -10.45
C PRO A 176 -0.62 -3.39 -11.38
N ALA A 177 -0.02 -3.54 -12.57
CA ALA A 177 -0.36 -4.65 -13.47
C ALA A 177 0.03 -6.01 -12.88
N VAL A 178 1.20 -6.09 -12.24
CA VAL A 178 1.67 -7.29 -11.54
C VAL A 178 0.74 -7.61 -10.37
N GLN A 179 0.37 -6.61 -9.57
CA GLN A 179 -0.53 -6.81 -8.42
C GLN A 179 -1.91 -7.29 -8.83
N LEU A 180 -2.49 -6.73 -9.90
CA LEU A 180 -3.75 -7.19 -10.47
C LEU A 180 -3.65 -8.66 -10.95
N ALA A 181 -2.57 -9.02 -11.64
CA ALA A 181 -2.36 -10.39 -12.13
C ALA A 181 -2.20 -11.41 -10.97
N VAL A 182 -1.52 -11.02 -9.89
CA VAL A 182 -1.35 -11.84 -8.68
C VAL A 182 -2.68 -12.01 -7.94
N ALA A 183 -3.53 -10.98 -7.91
CA ALA A 183 -4.83 -11.00 -7.25
C ALA A 183 -5.95 -11.69 -8.07
N ALA A 184 -5.84 -11.69 -9.40
CA ALA A 184 -6.88 -12.22 -10.29
C ALA A 184 -7.40 -13.63 -9.95
N PRO A 185 -6.55 -14.63 -9.58
CA PRO A 185 -7.02 -15.99 -9.31
C PRO A 185 -8.00 -16.12 -8.14
N THR A 186 -7.94 -15.20 -7.18
CA THR A 186 -8.75 -15.18 -5.95
C THR A 186 -9.74 -14.02 -5.92
N ALA A 187 -9.91 -13.35 -7.06
CA ALA A 187 -10.73 -12.15 -7.16
C ALA A 187 -12.22 -12.47 -7.11
N THR A 188 -12.95 -11.62 -6.39
CA THR A 188 -14.41 -11.61 -6.29
C THR A 188 -14.90 -10.19 -6.50
N GLU A 189 -16.08 -10.04 -7.11
CA GLU A 189 -16.72 -8.75 -7.24
C GLU A 189 -17.46 -8.42 -5.93
N ALA A 190 -17.14 -7.28 -5.33
CA ALA A 190 -17.70 -6.81 -4.07
C ALA A 190 -18.82 -5.77 -4.24
N GLY A 191 -19.05 -5.30 -5.47
CA GLY A 191 -20.14 -4.39 -5.83
C GLY A 191 -19.67 -3.23 -6.70
N THR A 192 -20.52 -2.22 -6.84
CA THR A 192 -20.21 -0.99 -7.59
C THR A 192 -20.31 0.22 -6.69
N GLU A 193 -19.35 1.13 -6.78
CA GLU A 193 -19.36 2.38 -6.01
C GLU A 193 -18.63 3.50 -6.76
N SER A 194 -18.87 4.75 -6.33
CA SER A 194 -18.23 5.93 -6.90
C SER A 194 -16.98 6.27 -6.11
N VAL A 195 -15.83 6.28 -6.76
CA VAL A 195 -14.53 6.65 -6.18
C VAL A 195 -13.93 7.80 -6.96
N ALA A 196 -13.54 8.87 -6.26
CA ALA A 196 -12.99 10.09 -6.87
C ALA A 196 -13.85 10.63 -8.04
N GLY A 197 -15.18 10.56 -7.90
CA GLY A 197 -16.13 11.01 -8.93
C GLY A 197 -16.28 10.08 -10.14
N GLN A 198 -15.67 8.88 -10.11
CA GLN A 198 -15.78 7.88 -11.17
C GLN A 198 -16.61 6.68 -10.69
N ASN A 199 -17.51 6.19 -11.55
CA ASN A 199 -18.20 4.92 -11.32
C ASN A 199 -17.20 3.77 -11.48
N THR A 200 -17.09 2.94 -10.45
CA THR A 200 -16.15 1.81 -10.40
C THR A 200 -16.86 0.53 -10.00
N THR A 201 -16.30 -0.59 -10.45
CA THR A 201 -16.59 -1.92 -9.89
C THR A 201 -15.49 -2.24 -8.89
N HIS A 202 -15.91 -2.57 -7.66
CA HIS A 202 -15.03 -2.97 -6.58
C HIS A 202 -14.78 -4.48 -6.66
N TYR A 203 -13.50 -4.84 -6.68
CA TYR A 203 -13.04 -6.22 -6.61
C TYR A 203 -12.20 -6.43 -5.37
N ARG A 204 -12.42 -7.57 -4.70
CA ARG A 204 -11.64 -7.99 -3.55
C ARG A 204 -10.98 -9.32 -3.84
N SER A 205 -9.71 -9.43 -3.46
CA SER A 205 -8.92 -10.65 -3.57
C SER A 205 -8.30 -10.97 -2.22
N ASP A 206 -8.61 -12.15 -1.71
CA ASP A 206 -8.05 -12.70 -0.48
C ASP A 206 -7.01 -13.78 -0.83
N ILE A 207 -5.73 -13.43 -0.72
CA ILE A 207 -4.62 -14.29 -1.15
C ILE A 207 -4.06 -15.03 0.06
N PRO A 208 -4.10 -16.37 0.10
CA PRO A 208 -3.49 -17.14 1.18
C PRO A 208 -1.98 -16.90 1.25
N VAL A 209 -1.47 -16.63 2.44
CA VAL A 209 -0.02 -16.42 2.66
C VAL A 209 0.79 -17.65 2.25
N ASP A 210 0.27 -18.85 2.51
CA ASP A 210 0.90 -20.11 2.08
C ASP A 210 1.10 -20.16 0.55
N ALA A 211 0.11 -19.69 -0.22
CA ALA A 211 0.17 -19.66 -1.68
C ALA A 211 1.15 -18.60 -2.20
N LEU A 212 1.32 -17.48 -1.49
CA LEU A 212 2.34 -16.47 -1.81
C LEU A 212 3.75 -17.04 -1.59
N VAL A 213 4.01 -17.62 -0.42
CA VAL A 213 5.34 -18.17 -0.09
C VAL A 213 5.70 -19.35 -0.96
N ALA A 214 4.73 -20.19 -1.33
CA ALA A 214 4.96 -21.32 -2.24
C ALA A 214 5.56 -20.88 -3.59
N LYS A 215 5.14 -19.70 -4.10
CA LYS A 215 5.60 -19.12 -5.37
C LYS A 215 6.95 -18.40 -5.28
N MET A 216 7.45 -18.13 -4.07
CA MET A 216 8.76 -17.50 -3.89
C MET A 216 9.86 -18.50 -4.21
N ASP A 217 10.94 -18.04 -4.84
CA ASP A 217 12.12 -18.85 -5.10
C ASP A 217 13.08 -18.74 -3.91
N LEU A 218 12.81 -19.52 -2.87
CA LEU A 218 13.55 -19.51 -1.59
C LEU A 218 13.81 -20.95 -1.16
N SER A 219 14.88 -21.17 -0.37
CA SER A 219 15.14 -22.47 0.24
C SER A 219 13.99 -22.89 1.17
N PRO A 220 13.75 -24.20 1.38
CA PRO A 220 12.68 -24.67 2.27
C PRO A 220 12.74 -24.08 3.69
N GLU A 221 13.94 -23.91 4.23
CA GLU A 221 14.17 -23.34 5.56
C GLU A 221 13.78 -21.86 5.60
N LEU A 222 14.14 -21.10 4.56
CA LEU A 222 13.81 -19.68 4.45
C LEU A 222 12.31 -19.50 4.16
N LYS A 223 11.68 -20.37 3.36
CA LYS A 223 10.22 -20.40 3.18
C LYS A 223 9.51 -20.61 4.52
N ALA A 224 9.98 -21.55 5.35
CA ALA A 224 9.38 -21.79 6.67
C ALA A 224 9.51 -20.58 7.60
N GLN A 225 10.68 -19.92 7.61
CA GLN A 225 10.90 -18.69 8.39
C GLN A 225 10.01 -17.54 7.92
N VAL A 226 10.00 -17.26 6.61
CA VAL A 226 9.15 -16.23 6.00
C VAL A 226 7.69 -16.54 6.31
N LEU A 227 7.23 -17.77 6.10
CA LEU A 227 5.87 -18.19 6.38
C LEU A 227 5.48 -17.97 7.85
N ALA A 228 6.36 -18.32 8.79
CA ALA A 228 6.12 -18.11 10.21
C ALA A 228 5.97 -16.61 10.55
N GLU A 229 6.83 -15.75 10.00
CA GLU A 229 6.73 -14.29 10.20
C GLU A 229 5.47 -13.70 9.56
N LEU A 230 5.12 -14.12 8.35
CA LEU A 230 3.91 -13.66 7.67
C LEU A 230 2.64 -14.07 8.43
N LYS A 231 2.58 -15.34 8.91
CA LYS A 231 1.42 -15.86 9.63
C LYS A 231 1.16 -15.17 10.97
N LYS A 232 2.18 -14.57 11.62
CA LYS A 232 1.97 -13.72 12.80
C LYS A 232 1.07 -12.52 12.53
N LYS A 233 1.05 -12.03 11.28
CA LYS A 233 0.27 -10.86 10.86
C LYS A 233 -1.08 -11.23 10.22
N GLY A 234 -1.30 -12.52 9.95
CA GLY A 234 -2.52 -13.05 9.36
C GLY A 234 -2.24 -14.21 8.40
N SER A 235 -3.25 -15.05 8.16
CA SER A 235 -3.14 -16.18 7.22
C SER A 235 -3.46 -15.81 5.77
N THR A 236 -3.97 -14.60 5.55
CA THR A 236 -4.44 -14.08 4.26
C THR A 236 -3.99 -12.64 4.11
N THR A 237 -3.60 -12.27 2.89
CA THR A 237 -3.42 -10.88 2.47
C THR A 237 -4.59 -10.49 1.58
N THR A 238 -5.32 -9.45 1.98
CA THR A 238 -6.43 -8.88 1.24
C THR A 238 -5.93 -7.72 0.39
N THR A 239 -6.31 -7.70 -0.87
CA THR A 239 -6.10 -6.56 -1.77
C THR A 239 -7.38 -6.28 -2.53
N GLU A 240 -7.71 -5.01 -2.63
CA GLU A 240 -8.95 -4.49 -3.17
C GLU A 240 -8.64 -3.47 -4.26
N PHE A 241 -9.44 -3.52 -5.33
CA PHE A 241 -9.28 -2.69 -6.52
C PHE A 241 -10.61 -2.09 -6.92
N TRP A 242 -10.61 -0.80 -7.22
CA TRP A 242 -11.74 -0.10 -7.80
C TRP A 242 -11.41 0.22 -9.26
N ILE A 243 -12.11 -0.44 -10.17
CA ILE A 243 -11.80 -0.40 -11.60
C ILE A 243 -12.95 0.29 -12.33
N ASN A 244 -12.65 1.32 -13.12
CA ASN A 244 -13.67 2.03 -13.89
C ASN A 244 -14.06 1.26 -15.18
N ALA A 245 -15.05 1.75 -15.91
CA ALA A 245 -15.54 1.12 -17.14
C ALA A 245 -14.49 1.02 -18.27
N LYS A 246 -13.37 1.75 -18.19
CA LYS A 246 -12.26 1.67 -19.14
C LYS A 246 -11.24 0.58 -18.76
N GLY A 247 -11.44 -0.10 -17.63
CA GLY A 247 -10.46 -1.04 -17.09
C GLY A 247 -9.30 -0.36 -16.36
N GLU A 248 -9.40 0.93 -16.05
CA GLU A 248 -8.37 1.65 -15.29
C GLU A 248 -8.59 1.46 -13.79
N VAL A 249 -7.53 1.17 -13.04
CA VAL A 249 -7.59 1.22 -11.57
C VAL A 249 -7.69 2.67 -11.14
N VAL A 250 -8.75 3.01 -10.41
CA VAL A 250 -8.97 4.34 -9.80
C VAL A 250 -8.43 4.35 -8.38
N GLN A 251 -8.64 3.26 -7.65
CA GLN A 251 -8.14 3.08 -6.29
C GLN A 251 -7.64 1.67 -6.08
N GLN A 252 -6.64 1.53 -5.24
CA GLN A 252 -6.19 0.28 -4.67
C GLN A 252 -6.14 0.41 -3.15
N SER A 253 -6.51 -0.66 -2.46
CA SER A 253 -6.30 -0.83 -1.02
C SER A 253 -5.67 -2.20 -0.79
N SER A 254 -4.78 -2.30 0.17
CA SER A 254 -4.21 -3.58 0.57
C SER A 254 -4.08 -3.57 2.08
N ASN A 255 -4.16 -4.72 2.72
CA ASN A 255 -3.67 -4.89 4.10
C ASN A 255 -2.29 -5.57 4.12
N SER A 256 -1.63 -5.66 2.95
CA SER A 256 -0.32 -6.30 2.83
C SER A 256 0.75 -5.53 3.62
N MET A 257 1.78 -6.28 4.00
CA MET A 257 2.84 -5.80 4.87
C MET A 257 3.64 -4.62 4.33
N SER A 258 3.69 -4.39 3.02
CA SER A 258 4.49 -3.32 2.40
C SER A 258 3.81 -1.97 2.40
N THR A 259 2.47 -1.93 2.45
CA THR A 259 1.69 -0.69 2.37
C THR A 259 0.86 -0.41 3.62
N GLY A 260 0.73 -1.36 4.55
CA GLY A 260 -0.24 -1.23 5.66
C GLY A 260 -1.66 -1.04 5.12
N SER A 261 -2.57 -0.44 5.89
CA SER A 261 -3.95 -0.11 5.46
C SER A 261 -4.04 1.05 4.45
N ALA A 262 -2.99 1.31 3.68
CA ALA A 262 -2.94 2.45 2.78
C ALA A 262 -3.88 2.28 1.58
N LYS A 263 -4.54 3.37 1.22
CA LYS A 263 -5.31 3.54 0.00
C LYS A 263 -4.50 4.38 -0.98
N ILE A 264 -4.37 3.87 -2.21
CA ILE A 264 -3.67 4.52 -3.31
C ILE A 264 -4.71 4.91 -4.35
N LEU A 265 -4.88 6.20 -4.58
CA LEU A 265 -5.65 6.73 -5.70
C LEU A 265 -4.72 6.94 -6.90
N TYR A 266 -5.14 6.44 -8.06
CA TYR A 266 -4.43 6.61 -9.31
C TYR A 266 -5.09 7.71 -10.13
N SER A 267 -4.26 8.58 -10.71
CA SER A 267 -4.69 9.64 -11.61
C SER A 267 -3.65 9.85 -12.71
N ALA A 268 -4.00 10.59 -13.76
CA ALA A 268 -3.06 10.96 -14.83
C ALA A 268 -2.32 9.73 -15.44
N LEU A 269 -3.08 8.65 -15.68
CA LEU A 269 -2.56 7.40 -16.22
C LEU A 269 -1.91 7.62 -17.60
N GLY A 270 -0.68 7.13 -17.75
CA GLY A 270 0.11 7.20 -18.99
C GLY A 270 0.62 8.58 -19.37
N THR A 271 0.44 9.60 -18.52
CA THR A 271 0.90 10.97 -18.82
C THR A 271 2.16 11.36 -18.06
N VAL A 272 2.57 10.58 -17.06
CA VAL A 272 3.74 10.88 -16.22
C VAL A 272 5.01 10.41 -16.92
N GLN A 273 6.01 11.27 -16.95
CA GLN A 273 7.33 10.99 -17.52
C GLN A 273 8.28 10.48 -16.44
N PRO A 274 9.27 9.64 -16.80
CA PRO A 274 10.29 9.20 -15.86
C PRO A 274 11.03 10.36 -15.19
N THR A 275 11.07 10.36 -13.86
CA THR A 275 11.86 11.31 -13.08
C THR A 275 13.34 10.95 -13.22
N LYS A 276 14.16 11.92 -13.60
CA LYS A 276 15.61 11.75 -13.75
C LYS A 276 16.29 11.72 -12.38
N ALA A 277 17.44 11.07 -12.31
CA ALA A 277 18.31 11.17 -11.14
C ALA A 277 18.70 12.64 -10.89
N PRO A 278 18.85 13.07 -9.62
CA PRO A 278 19.38 14.38 -9.29
C PRO A 278 20.80 14.55 -9.84
N ALA A 279 21.23 15.79 -10.07
CA ALA A 279 22.59 16.05 -10.54
C ALA A 279 23.62 15.72 -9.45
N ASP A 280 24.83 15.29 -9.83
CA ASP A 280 25.89 14.94 -8.86
C ASP A 280 26.25 16.11 -7.92
N SER A 281 26.08 17.35 -8.38
CA SER A 281 26.26 18.56 -7.57
C SER A 281 25.22 18.72 -6.45
N GLU A 282 24.05 18.09 -6.58
CA GLU A 282 22.95 18.13 -5.61
C GLU A 282 22.99 16.96 -4.64
N VAL A 283 23.88 16.00 -4.86
CA VAL A 283 23.91 14.69 -4.19
C VAL A 283 25.10 14.56 -3.26
N PHE A 284 24.87 14.08 -2.04
CA PHE A 284 25.90 13.58 -1.13
C PHE A 284 25.64 12.11 -0.78
N SER A 285 26.66 11.42 -0.28
CA SER A 285 26.55 10.06 0.22
C SER A 285 26.60 10.03 1.75
N LEU A 286 26.06 8.96 2.37
CA LEU A 286 26.21 8.74 3.81
C LEU A 286 27.69 8.68 4.23
N THR A 287 28.56 8.19 3.35
CA THR A 287 30.01 8.13 3.58
C THR A 287 30.64 9.52 3.66
N ASP A 288 30.11 10.51 2.95
CA ASP A 288 30.61 11.89 3.01
C ASP A 288 30.32 12.55 4.36
N LEU A 289 29.20 12.19 5.01
CA LEU A 289 28.84 12.66 6.35
C LEU A 289 29.70 12.02 7.45
N LEU A 290 30.05 10.74 7.32
CA LEU A 290 30.84 10.01 8.32
C LEU A 290 32.33 10.38 8.35
N LYS A 291 32.81 11.13 7.36
CA LYS A 291 34.21 11.59 7.25
C LYS A 291 34.45 13.00 7.80
N GLN A 292 33.39 13.70 8.21
CA GLN A 292 33.51 14.99 8.92
C GLN A 292 33.73 14.75 10.42
#